data_AF-A0ABD3R717-F1
#
_entry.id   AF-A0ABD3R717-F1
#
_cell.length_a   1.000
_cell.length_b   1.000
_cell.length_c   1.000
_cell.angle_alpha   90.00
_cell.angle_beta   90.00
_cell.angle_gamma   90.00
#
_symmetry.space_group_name_H-M   'P 1'
#
loop_
_entity.id
_entity.type
_entity.pdbx_description
1 polymer ?
#
loop_
_entity_poly.entity_id
_entity_poly.type
_entity_poly.pdbx_seq_one_letter_code
_entity_poly.pdbx_strand_id
1 'polypeptide(L)'
;MKLPPALLAIFAAALVANGEAIDTHKCACEAEVFGFDIDCNNTAAMLDALTFLKASTCATDCSSAECEKNWLIMQVHHDYCPEGGVPEEIEDGVHDYDMTCKSCDIFKSRVEGAPDCPAPVCTDTSGNDAYVALVEGGCLVDCTSDACRDNFFTLRSVHDGCEEGALTTDSEKGLHDLEVSCAEQICNAFDGTDDPLVCDEDHDHEDEIEPAESGGGAIGTAGAAKFSTTGLAALLVVAIM
;
A
#
# COMPACT_ATOMS: atom_id res chain seq x y z
N MET A 1 64.12 -16.99 -27.93
CA MET A 1 63.28 -18.21 -27.97
C MET A 1 62.13 -18.02 -27.00
N LYS A 2 60.90 -18.02 -27.54
CA LYS A 2 59.57 -18.29 -26.98
C LYS A 2 59.30 -18.03 -25.49
N LEU A 3 58.44 -17.04 -25.20
CA LEU A 3 57.59 -17.03 -23.99
C LEU A 3 56.50 -18.12 -24.12
N PRO A 4 56.15 -18.84 -23.05
CA PRO A 4 54.93 -19.62 -23.00
C PRO A 4 53.72 -18.75 -22.59
N PRO A 5 52.52 -19.00 -23.15
CA PRO A 5 51.29 -18.35 -22.73
C PRO A 5 50.69 -19.13 -21.56
N ALA A 6 50.58 -18.50 -20.39
CA ALA A 6 49.71 -18.96 -19.31
C ALA A 6 48.74 -17.81 -19.04
N LEU A 7 47.65 -17.79 -19.80
CA LEU A 7 46.31 -18.13 -19.31
C LEU A 7 45.88 -17.21 -18.17
N LEU A 8 45.46 -16.01 -18.57
CA LEU A 8 44.63 -15.11 -17.79
C LEU A 8 43.23 -15.75 -17.76
N ALA A 9 42.88 -16.45 -16.68
CA ALA A 9 41.49 -16.87 -16.44
C ALA A 9 40.88 -15.88 -15.44
N ILE A 10 40.29 -14.81 -15.97
CA ILE A 10 39.39 -13.94 -15.21
C ILE A 10 38.08 -14.72 -15.09
N PHE A 11 37.80 -15.26 -13.90
CA PHE A 11 36.46 -15.71 -13.55
C PHE A 11 35.61 -14.46 -13.35
N ALA A 12 34.91 -14.04 -14.41
CA ALA A 12 33.76 -13.18 -14.27
C ALA A 12 32.61 -14.05 -13.72
N ALA A 13 32.44 -14.03 -12.40
CA ALA A 13 31.20 -14.49 -11.79
C ALA A 13 30.13 -13.46 -12.18
N ALA A 14 29.29 -13.81 -13.15
CA ALA A 14 28.05 -13.09 -13.38
C ALA A 14 27.17 -13.34 -12.15
N LEU A 15 27.03 -12.31 -11.32
CA LEU A 15 26.00 -12.27 -10.29
C LEU A 15 24.68 -12.13 -11.04
N VAL A 16 23.94 -13.23 -11.15
CA VAL A 16 22.53 -13.18 -11.54
C VAL A 16 21.83 -12.58 -10.34
N ALA A 17 21.45 -11.30 -10.44
CA ALA A 17 20.47 -10.73 -9.53
C ALA A 17 19.17 -11.46 -9.82
N ASN A 18 18.83 -12.42 -8.98
CA ASN A 18 17.46 -12.87 -8.88
C ASN A 18 16.69 -11.66 -8.33
N GLY A 19 15.98 -10.96 -9.19
CA GLY A 19 14.90 -10.10 -8.74
C GLY A 19 13.83 -11.04 -8.21
N GLU A 20 13.88 -11.33 -6.91
CA GLU A 20 12.68 -11.74 -6.20
C GLU A 20 11.67 -10.62 -6.43
N ALA A 21 10.52 -10.95 -7.03
CA ALA A 21 9.38 -10.07 -6.97
C ALA A 21 9.19 -9.76 -5.48
N ILE A 22 9.22 -8.48 -5.11
CA ILE A 22 8.84 -8.08 -3.78
C ILE A 22 7.37 -8.49 -3.67
N ASP A 23 7.12 -9.51 -2.86
CA ASP A 23 5.78 -9.94 -2.47
C ASP A 23 5.21 -8.82 -1.60
N THR A 24 4.75 -7.76 -2.25
CA THR A 24 4.11 -6.62 -1.60
C THR A 24 2.72 -7.07 -1.17
N HIS A 25 2.57 -7.29 0.13
CA HIS A 25 1.32 -7.71 0.73
C HIS A 25 0.30 -6.58 0.58
N LYS A 26 -0.68 -6.68 -0.33
CA LYS A 26 -1.74 -5.67 -0.43
C LYS A 26 -2.62 -5.71 0.81
N CYS A 27 -2.86 -4.57 1.45
CA CYS A 27 -3.69 -4.55 2.66
C CYS A 27 -5.12 -5.04 2.45
N ALA A 28 -5.70 -4.82 1.27
CA ALA A 28 -7.01 -5.37 0.94
C ALA A 28 -7.03 -6.91 1.02
N CYS A 29 -5.95 -7.58 0.59
CA CYS A 29 -5.82 -9.04 0.70
C CYS A 29 -5.61 -9.48 2.15
N GLU A 30 -4.80 -8.75 2.92
CA GLU A 30 -4.64 -9.03 4.35
C GLU A 30 -5.96 -8.88 5.13
N ALA A 31 -6.76 -7.88 4.79
CA ALA A 31 -8.10 -7.69 5.36
C ALA A 31 -9.01 -8.90 5.11
N GLU A 32 -9.00 -9.46 3.90
CA GLU A 32 -9.73 -10.69 3.57
C GLU A 32 -9.21 -11.91 4.34
N VAL A 33 -7.88 -12.10 4.40
CA VAL A 33 -7.24 -13.22 5.09
C VAL A 33 -7.52 -13.20 6.59
N PHE A 34 -7.38 -12.05 7.23
CA PHE A 34 -7.60 -11.89 8.67
C PHE A 34 -9.07 -11.65 9.04
N GLY A 35 -9.93 -11.42 8.05
CA GLY A 35 -11.36 -11.22 8.23
C GLY A 35 -11.67 -9.96 9.03
N PHE A 36 -11.26 -8.80 8.51
CA PHE A 36 -11.69 -7.47 8.97
C PHE A 36 -12.06 -6.59 7.77
N ASP A 37 -12.85 -5.54 8.00
CA ASP A 37 -13.21 -4.56 6.97
C ASP A 37 -12.34 -3.31 7.11
N ILE A 38 -11.98 -2.69 5.98
CA ILE A 38 -11.36 -1.36 5.95
C ILE A 38 -12.49 -0.32 5.90
N ASP A 39 -12.94 0.15 7.06
CA ASP A 39 -14.03 1.12 7.22
C ASP A 39 -13.60 2.29 8.09
N CYS A 40 -13.37 3.45 7.47
CA CYS A 40 -12.97 4.69 8.13
C CYS A 40 -14.01 5.24 9.12
N ASN A 41 -15.23 4.69 9.19
CA ASN A 41 -16.20 5.07 10.20
C ASN A 41 -16.15 4.17 11.45
N ASN A 42 -15.43 3.04 11.39
CA ASN A 42 -15.36 2.08 12.48
C ASN A 42 -14.19 2.36 13.42
N THR A 43 -14.19 3.56 14.00
CA THR A 43 -13.15 3.99 14.95
C THR A 43 -13.07 3.09 16.20
N ALA A 44 -14.17 2.40 16.54
CA ALA A 44 -14.17 1.42 17.62
C ALA A 44 -13.25 0.22 17.32
N ALA A 45 -13.25 -0.30 16.10
CA ALA A 45 -12.36 -1.40 15.72
C ALA A 45 -10.88 -0.99 15.79
N MET A 46 -10.56 0.22 15.32
CA MET A 46 -9.20 0.77 15.40
C MET A 46 -8.74 0.87 16.87
N LEU A 47 -9.56 1.49 17.73
CA LEU A 47 -9.24 1.69 19.16
C LEU A 47 -9.17 0.38 19.95
N ASP A 48 -10.04 -0.59 19.65
CA ASP A 48 -9.99 -1.92 20.26
C ASP A 48 -8.69 -2.64 19.86
N ALA A 49 -8.26 -2.53 18.60
CA ALA A 49 -7.01 -3.10 18.12
C ALA A 49 -5.80 -2.49 18.82
N LEU A 50 -5.71 -1.15 18.91
CA LEU A 50 -4.65 -0.48 19.67
C LEU A 50 -4.66 -0.86 21.16
N THR A 51 -5.85 -1.00 21.76
CA THR A 51 -5.99 -1.42 23.16
C THR A 51 -5.42 -2.84 23.36
N PHE A 52 -5.68 -3.75 22.43
CA PHE A 52 -5.09 -5.09 22.45
C PHE A 52 -3.57 -5.01 22.35
N LEU A 53 -3.05 -4.28 21.35
CA LEU A 53 -1.61 -4.15 21.13
C LEU A 53 -0.90 -3.60 22.38
N LYS A 54 -1.43 -2.53 22.99
CA LYS A 54 -0.90 -1.94 24.24
C LYS A 54 -0.92 -2.89 25.44
N ALA A 55 -1.87 -3.83 25.49
CA ALA A 55 -1.99 -4.81 26.57
C ALA A 55 -1.13 -6.06 26.37
N SER A 56 -0.47 -6.18 25.23
CA SER A 56 0.27 -7.36 24.77
C SER A 56 1.79 -7.13 24.73
N THR A 57 2.53 -8.04 24.10
CA THR A 57 3.97 -7.88 23.80
C THR A 57 4.24 -7.55 22.33
N CYS A 58 3.22 -7.17 21.56
CA CYS A 58 3.33 -7.01 20.10
C CYS A 58 4.37 -5.95 19.67
N ALA A 59 4.63 -4.94 20.49
CA ALA A 59 5.65 -3.91 20.22
C ALA A 59 7.09 -4.48 20.17
N THR A 60 7.34 -5.64 20.77
CA THR A 60 8.66 -6.30 20.76
C THR A 60 8.67 -7.66 20.08
N ASP A 61 7.50 -8.29 19.90
CA ASP A 61 7.33 -9.53 19.15
C ASP A 61 5.92 -9.59 18.54
N CYS A 62 5.84 -9.35 17.24
CA CYS A 62 4.59 -9.33 16.48
C CYS A 62 4.30 -10.66 15.76
N SER A 63 5.00 -11.75 16.10
CA SER A 63 4.90 -13.03 15.38
C SER A 63 3.61 -13.83 15.63
N SER A 64 2.74 -13.36 16.54
CA SER A 64 1.45 -14.00 16.78
C SER A 64 0.38 -13.47 15.82
N ALA A 65 -0.51 -14.36 15.37
CA ALA A 65 -1.62 -13.97 14.49
C ALA A 65 -2.55 -12.91 15.12
N GLU A 66 -2.64 -12.85 16.46
CA GLU A 66 -3.41 -11.80 17.14
C GLU A 66 -2.68 -10.46 17.08
N CYS A 67 -1.35 -10.44 17.22
CA CYS A 67 -0.56 -9.23 17.03
C CYS A 67 -0.68 -8.72 15.61
N GLU A 68 -0.44 -9.58 14.63
CA GLU A 68 -0.50 -9.26 13.21
C GLU A 68 -1.87 -8.71 12.82
N LYS A 69 -2.96 -9.39 13.20
CA LYS A 69 -4.32 -8.90 12.91
C LYS A 69 -4.59 -7.51 13.50
N ASN A 70 -4.29 -7.29 14.78
CA ASN A 70 -4.60 -6.00 15.41
C ASN A 70 -3.68 -4.89 14.91
N TRP A 71 -2.44 -5.22 14.57
CA TRP A 71 -1.53 -4.31 13.87
C TRP A 71 -2.09 -3.89 12.51
N LEU A 72 -2.46 -4.85 11.67
CA LEU A 72 -3.00 -4.58 10.33
C LEU A 72 -4.29 -3.76 10.38
N ILE A 73 -5.17 -3.99 11.36
CA ILE A 73 -6.36 -3.14 11.56
C ILE A 73 -5.94 -1.69 11.85
N MET A 74 -4.89 -1.46 12.63
CA MET A 74 -4.44 -0.11 12.94
C MET A 74 -3.76 0.55 11.73
N GLN A 75 -2.76 -0.13 11.16
CA GLN A 75 -1.93 0.37 10.06
C GLN A 75 -2.76 0.67 8.81
N VAL A 76 -3.65 -0.23 8.39
CA VAL A 76 -4.41 -0.01 7.15
C VAL A 76 -5.34 1.18 7.26
N HIS A 77 -5.91 1.44 8.44
CA HIS A 77 -6.81 2.57 8.64
C HIS A 77 -6.04 3.87 8.75
N HIS A 78 -4.88 3.86 9.42
CA HIS A 78 -3.94 4.99 9.43
C HIS A 78 -3.52 5.38 8.00
N ASP A 79 -3.08 4.40 7.21
CA ASP A 79 -2.53 4.64 5.88
C ASP A 79 -3.62 5.00 4.86
N TYR A 80 -4.82 4.41 4.95
CA TYR A 80 -5.90 4.62 3.96
C TYR A 80 -6.84 5.77 4.30
N CYS A 81 -7.26 5.90 5.56
CA CYS A 81 -8.39 6.77 5.87
C CYS A 81 -8.03 8.25 5.78
N PRO A 82 -9.01 9.12 5.48
CA PRO A 82 -8.77 10.55 5.59
C PRO A 82 -8.50 10.90 7.04
N GLU A 83 -7.66 11.92 7.27
CA GLU A 83 -7.21 12.37 8.59
C GLU A 83 -8.31 12.40 9.67
N GLY A 84 -9.43 13.06 9.39
CA GLY A 84 -10.54 13.16 10.34
C GLY A 84 -11.31 11.86 10.60
N GLY A 85 -10.96 10.77 9.93
CA GLY A 85 -11.55 9.43 10.07
C GLY A 85 -10.76 8.50 10.99
N VAL A 86 -9.55 8.88 11.39
CA VAL A 86 -8.68 8.09 12.27
C VAL A 86 -8.55 8.82 13.61
N PRO A 87 -8.70 8.12 14.75
CA PRO A 87 -8.46 8.73 16.06
C PRO A 87 -6.98 9.15 16.24
N GLU A 88 -6.73 10.29 16.87
CA GLU A 88 -5.38 10.80 17.18
C GLU A 88 -4.52 9.77 17.94
N GLU A 89 -5.12 8.99 18.86
CA GLU A 89 -4.37 7.94 19.55
C GLU A 89 -3.89 6.80 18.65
N ILE A 90 -4.51 6.62 17.49
CA ILE A 90 -4.12 5.65 16.45
C ILE A 90 -2.99 6.23 15.61
N GLU A 91 -3.16 7.46 15.10
CA GLU A 91 -2.14 8.21 14.36
C GLU A 91 -0.80 8.21 15.14
N ASP A 92 -0.80 8.60 16.41
CA ASP A 92 0.42 8.56 17.23
C ASP A 92 0.90 7.15 17.61
N GLY A 93 -0.06 6.24 17.75
CA GLY A 93 0.14 4.92 18.35
C GLY A 93 0.68 3.87 17.38
N VAL A 94 0.45 4.06 16.09
CA VAL A 94 0.86 3.12 15.03
C VAL A 94 2.38 2.99 14.98
N HIS A 95 3.09 4.12 15.04
CA HIS A 95 4.55 4.18 14.92
C HIS A 95 5.35 3.54 16.06
N ASP A 96 4.69 3.09 17.13
CA ASP A 96 5.33 2.28 18.18
C ASP A 96 5.60 0.83 17.71
N TYR A 97 5.04 0.40 16.58
CA TYR A 97 5.06 -0.99 16.11
C TYR A 97 5.75 -1.17 14.73
N ASP A 98 5.99 -0.11 13.96
CA ASP A 98 6.55 -0.13 12.59
C ASP A 98 7.85 -0.95 12.44
N MET A 99 8.69 -0.95 13.48
CA MET A 99 9.98 -1.66 13.46
C MET A 99 9.86 -3.15 13.78
N THR A 100 8.69 -3.60 14.25
CA THR A 100 8.48 -4.94 14.80
C THR A 100 7.40 -5.71 14.04
N CYS A 101 6.31 -5.06 13.70
CA CYS A 101 5.21 -5.64 12.94
C CYS A 101 5.43 -5.44 11.44
N LYS A 102 4.99 -6.41 10.63
CA LYS A 102 5.09 -6.31 9.18
C LYS A 102 3.87 -5.58 8.63
N SER A 103 4.10 -4.55 7.83
CA SER A 103 3.07 -3.79 7.14
C SER A 103 2.58 -4.45 5.86
N CYS A 104 1.50 -3.89 5.33
CA CYS A 104 0.94 -4.17 4.03
C CYS A 104 0.84 -2.88 3.22
N ASP A 105 0.78 -2.96 1.90
CA ASP A 105 0.75 -1.77 1.05
C ASP A 105 -0.69 -1.30 0.85
N ILE A 106 -0.94 -0.03 1.15
CA ILE A 106 -2.16 0.69 0.81
C ILE A 106 -1.86 2.18 0.68
N PHE A 107 -2.51 2.86 -0.26
CA PHE A 107 -2.38 4.31 -0.40
C PHE A 107 -3.50 5.04 0.31
N LYS A 108 -3.19 6.23 0.84
CA LYS A 108 -4.19 7.15 1.41
C LYS A 108 -5.30 7.45 0.41
N SER A 109 -6.53 7.45 0.91
CA SER A 109 -7.73 7.71 0.11
C SER A 109 -7.64 9.07 -0.58
N ARG A 110 -7.93 9.07 -1.89
CA ARG A 110 -7.84 10.30 -2.69
C ARG A 110 -8.92 11.31 -2.32
N VAL A 111 -8.53 12.58 -2.30
CA VAL A 111 -9.43 13.73 -2.17
C VAL A 111 -9.66 14.34 -3.55
N GLU A 112 -10.92 14.36 -4.00
CA GLU A 112 -11.30 14.93 -5.29
C GLU A 112 -10.88 16.41 -5.39
N GLY A 113 -10.14 16.76 -6.44
CA GLY A 113 -9.71 18.12 -6.71
C GLY A 113 -8.45 18.58 -5.96
N ALA A 114 -7.90 17.76 -5.06
CA ALA A 114 -6.57 18.03 -4.50
C ALA A 114 -5.47 17.77 -5.55
N PRO A 115 -4.40 18.59 -5.56
CA PRO A 115 -3.23 18.36 -6.43
C PRO A 115 -2.49 17.08 -6.04
N ASP A 116 -1.62 16.56 -6.89
CA ASP A 116 -0.71 15.49 -6.48
C ASP A 116 0.40 16.03 -5.57
N CYS A 117 0.78 15.24 -4.57
CA CYS A 117 1.94 15.47 -3.73
C CYS A 117 3.23 15.38 -4.58
N PRO A 118 4.34 15.99 -4.13
CA PRO A 118 5.63 15.71 -4.75
C PRO A 118 5.91 14.20 -4.70
N ALA A 119 6.65 13.69 -5.69
CA ALA A 119 7.09 12.30 -5.65
C ALA A 119 8.04 12.10 -4.45
N PRO A 120 7.85 11.05 -3.63
CA PRO A 120 8.70 10.80 -2.49
C PRO A 120 10.14 10.48 -2.88
N VAL A 121 11.07 10.82 -1.98
CA VAL A 121 12.47 10.42 -2.08
C VAL A 121 12.83 9.58 -0.86
N CYS A 122 12.64 8.26 -0.96
CA CYS A 122 12.79 7.32 0.16
C CYS A 122 14.24 7.02 0.56
N THR A 123 15.21 7.54 -0.19
CA THR A 123 16.63 7.19 -0.03
C THR A 123 17.47 8.32 0.57
N ASP A 124 16.85 9.44 0.94
CA ASP A 124 17.54 10.59 1.52
C ASP A 124 16.84 11.11 2.79
N THR A 125 17.29 12.25 3.31
CA THR A 125 16.77 12.85 4.55
C THR A 125 15.68 13.88 4.30
N SER A 126 15.20 14.07 3.06
CA SER A 126 14.31 15.18 2.70
C SER A 126 13.05 15.27 3.56
N GLY A 127 12.43 14.14 3.90
CA GLY A 127 11.28 14.11 4.79
C GLY A 127 11.62 14.56 6.22
N ASN A 128 12.68 14.03 6.82
CA ASN A 128 13.14 14.46 8.15
C ASN A 128 13.59 15.94 8.16
N ASP A 129 14.25 16.40 7.09
CA ASP A 129 14.67 17.79 6.93
C ASP A 129 13.45 18.73 6.80
N ALA A 130 12.40 18.27 6.11
CA ALA A 130 11.13 18.99 6.00
C ALA A 130 10.42 19.09 7.36
N TYR A 131 10.40 18.03 8.17
CA TYR A 131 9.88 18.08 9.55
C TYR A 131 10.60 19.14 10.39
N VAL A 132 11.94 19.15 10.38
CA VAL A 132 12.72 20.17 11.09
C VAL A 132 12.35 21.58 10.62
N ALA A 133 12.23 21.80 9.30
CA ALA A 133 11.84 23.09 8.73
C ALA A 133 10.42 23.52 9.15
N LEU A 134 9.47 22.58 9.27
CA LEU A 134 8.11 22.84 9.75
C LEU A 134 8.10 23.31 11.21
N VAL A 135 8.85 22.62 12.07
CA VAL A 135 8.96 22.97 13.49
C VAL A 135 9.64 24.33 13.66
N GLU A 136 10.78 24.55 13.01
CA GLU A 136 11.51 25.83 13.07
C GLU A 136 10.73 26.99 12.45
N GLY A 137 9.90 26.69 11.45
CA GLY A 137 8.99 27.64 10.80
C GLY A 137 7.76 28.02 11.63
N GLY A 138 7.50 27.32 12.75
CA GLY A 138 6.31 27.53 13.57
C GLY A 138 5.02 26.99 12.95
N CYS A 139 5.13 26.02 12.03
CA CYS A 139 4.00 25.53 11.25
C CYS A 139 2.98 24.77 12.11
N LEU A 140 3.38 24.22 13.26
CA LEU A 140 2.49 23.64 14.29
C LEU A 140 1.40 24.61 14.79
N VAL A 141 1.61 25.93 14.62
CA VAL A 141 0.64 26.96 15.03
C VAL A 141 -0.07 27.56 13.82
N ASP A 142 0.65 27.76 12.72
CA ASP A 142 0.13 28.38 11.50
C ASP A 142 0.80 27.79 10.25
N CYS A 143 0.05 26.98 9.50
CA CYS A 143 0.50 26.32 8.28
C CYS A 143 0.00 27.02 7.00
N THR A 144 -0.31 28.32 7.06
CA THR A 144 -0.84 29.06 5.89
C THR A 144 0.24 29.51 4.89
N SER A 145 1.51 29.49 5.30
CA SER A 145 2.60 29.92 4.42
C SER A 145 2.92 28.87 3.35
N ASP A 146 3.34 29.32 2.17
CA ASP A 146 3.81 28.43 1.10
C ASP A 146 4.94 27.50 1.58
N ALA A 147 5.84 28.02 2.43
CA ALA A 147 6.93 27.22 2.99
C ALA A 147 6.43 26.11 3.92
N CYS A 148 5.41 26.37 4.75
CA CYS A 148 4.81 25.32 5.57
C CYS A 148 4.11 24.27 4.70
N ARG A 149 3.30 24.69 3.72
CA ARG A 149 2.65 23.75 2.79
C ARG A 149 3.67 22.87 2.07
N ASP A 150 4.71 23.46 1.48
CA ASP A 150 5.63 22.74 0.61
C ASP A 150 6.48 21.72 1.42
N ASN A 151 6.89 22.08 2.65
CA ASN A 151 7.56 21.12 3.55
C ASN A 151 6.58 20.05 4.06
N PHE A 152 5.34 20.42 4.38
CA PHE A 152 4.32 19.47 4.82
C PHE A 152 4.02 18.43 3.73
N PHE A 153 3.89 18.86 2.47
CA PHE A 153 3.74 17.96 1.32
C PHE A 153 4.95 17.06 1.10
N THR A 154 6.17 17.56 1.37
CA THR A 154 7.39 16.73 1.29
C THR A 154 7.38 15.67 2.39
N LEU A 155 7.17 16.07 3.65
CA LEU A 155 7.10 15.14 4.78
C LEU A 155 6.02 14.08 4.55
N ARG A 156 4.80 14.51 4.21
CA ARG A 156 3.68 13.61 3.94
C ARG A 156 3.91 12.68 2.77
N SER A 157 4.52 13.15 1.67
CA SER A 157 4.82 12.28 0.54
C SER A 157 5.75 11.13 0.92
N VAL A 158 6.75 11.41 1.79
CA VAL A 158 7.70 10.40 2.26
C VAL A 158 7.02 9.45 3.24
N HIS A 159 6.19 9.97 4.15
CA HIS A 159 5.38 9.16 5.07
C HIS A 159 4.46 8.18 4.30
N ASP A 160 3.64 8.69 3.38
CA ASP A 160 2.61 7.90 2.70
C ASP A 160 3.17 6.98 1.59
N GLY A 161 4.41 7.19 1.15
CA GLY A 161 4.93 6.62 -0.10
C GLY A 161 6.27 5.91 0.01
N CYS A 162 6.85 5.81 1.20
CA CYS A 162 8.09 5.09 1.45
C CYS A 162 7.88 3.96 2.45
N GLU A 163 8.78 2.97 2.42
CA GLU A 163 8.82 1.92 3.45
C GLU A 163 9.03 2.52 4.84
N GLU A 164 8.50 1.83 5.86
CA GLU A 164 8.63 2.22 7.25
C GLU A 164 10.10 2.42 7.65
N GLY A 165 10.36 3.46 8.42
CA GLY A 165 11.71 3.83 8.85
C GLY A 165 12.48 4.69 7.84
N ALA A 166 11.86 5.10 6.73
CA ALA A 166 12.36 6.20 5.89
C ALA A 166 12.37 7.54 6.68
N LEU A 167 11.41 7.73 7.59
CA LEU A 167 11.40 8.81 8.55
C LEU A 167 11.85 8.32 9.94
N THR A 168 12.30 9.26 10.75
CA THR A 168 12.50 9.01 12.19
C THR A 168 11.14 8.97 12.88
N THR A 169 11.01 8.18 13.95
CA THR A 169 9.76 8.14 14.76
C THR A 169 9.30 9.52 15.22
N ASP A 170 10.22 10.44 15.50
CA ASP A 170 9.88 11.83 15.86
C ASP A 170 9.25 12.59 14.68
N SER A 171 9.67 12.31 13.44
CA SER A 171 9.10 12.93 12.24
C SER A 171 7.78 12.28 11.81
N GLU A 172 7.65 10.95 11.97
CA GLU A 172 6.39 10.21 11.77
C GLU A 172 5.31 10.78 12.69
N LYS A 173 5.51 10.72 14.01
CA LYS A 173 4.55 11.26 14.99
C LYS A 173 4.37 12.77 14.87
N GLY A 174 5.44 13.48 14.56
CA GLY A 174 5.41 14.92 14.38
C GLY A 174 4.60 15.38 13.17
N LEU A 175 4.39 14.51 12.16
CA LEU A 175 3.48 14.77 11.05
C LEU A 175 2.03 14.93 11.54
N HIS A 176 1.58 14.06 12.45
CA HIS A 176 0.21 14.09 12.99
C HIS A 176 -0.07 15.33 13.82
N ASP A 177 0.90 15.80 14.60
CA ASP A 177 0.82 17.11 15.27
C ASP A 177 0.62 18.26 14.26
N LEU A 178 1.23 18.16 13.08
CA LEU A 178 1.12 19.16 12.02
C LEU A 178 -0.20 19.07 11.27
N GLU A 179 -0.79 17.89 11.11
CA GLU A 179 -2.04 17.65 10.37
C GLU A 179 -3.21 18.50 10.86
N VAL A 180 -3.25 18.81 12.17
CA VAL A 180 -4.24 19.75 12.74
C VAL A 180 -4.06 21.17 12.19
N SER A 181 -2.83 21.67 12.24
CA SER A 181 -2.50 23.03 11.80
C SER A 181 -2.48 23.18 10.28
N CYS A 182 -2.16 22.10 9.58
CA CYS A 182 -2.05 21.98 8.13
C CYS A 182 -3.28 21.35 7.48
N ALA A 183 -4.42 21.25 8.18
CA ALA A 183 -5.63 20.56 7.70
C ALA A 183 -6.16 21.05 6.34
N GLU A 184 -5.86 22.30 5.95
CA GLU A 184 -6.22 22.85 4.64
C GLU A 184 -5.22 22.50 3.53
N GLN A 185 -4.04 22.00 3.87
CA GLN A 185 -2.99 21.59 2.94
C GLN A 185 -3.19 20.12 2.58
N ILE A 186 -3.87 19.87 1.46
CA ILE A 186 -4.17 18.52 0.98
C ILE A 186 -3.52 18.30 -0.38
N CYS A 187 -2.86 17.16 -0.55
CA CYS A 187 -2.39 16.62 -1.82
C CYS A 187 -2.64 15.10 -1.92
N ASN A 188 -2.77 14.54 -3.12
CA ASN A 188 -2.96 13.10 -3.35
C ASN A 188 -1.62 12.42 -3.61
N ALA A 189 -1.44 11.16 -3.17
CA ALA A 189 -0.26 10.37 -3.55
C ALA A 189 -0.06 10.34 -5.08
N PHE A 190 1.20 10.26 -5.52
CA PHE A 190 1.62 10.47 -6.92
C PHE A 190 1.21 9.31 -7.86
N ASP A 191 0.82 8.16 -7.29
CA ASP A 191 0.35 6.95 -7.96
C ASP A 191 -1.02 6.50 -7.38
N GLY A 192 -1.64 5.47 -7.93
CA GLY A 192 -2.96 4.99 -7.47
C GLY A 192 -4.07 5.15 -8.49
N THR A 193 -3.90 4.56 -9.68
CA THR A 193 -5.03 4.27 -10.58
C THR A 193 -5.81 3.03 -10.14
N ASP A 194 -5.17 2.18 -9.33
CA ASP A 194 -5.76 0.92 -8.86
C ASP A 194 -6.52 1.20 -7.56
N ASP A 195 -7.65 0.52 -7.37
CA ASP A 195 -8.48 0.69 -6.19
C ASP A 195 -7.77 0.03 -4.98
N PRO A 196 -7.29 0.80 -3.99
CA PRO A 196 -6.52 0.26 -2.86
C PRO A 196 -7.34 -0.67 -1.96
N LEU A 197 -8.68 -0.68 -2.11
CA LEU A 197 -9.58 -1.52 -1.34
C LEU A 197 -9.90 -2.86 -2.01
N VAL A 198 -9.33 -3.14 -3.18
CA VAL A 198 -9.60 -4.39 -3.90
C VAL A 198 -8.39 -5.33 -3.79
N CYS A 199 -8.65 -6.55 -3.31
CA CYS A 199 -7.68 -7.63 -3.40
C CYS A 199 -7.72 -8.23 -4.81
N ASP A 200 -6.97 -7.63 -5.73
CA ASP A 200 -6.71 -8.24 -7.04
C ASP A 200 -5.49 -9.16 -6.91
N GLU A 201 -5.74 -10.48 -6.89
CA GLU A 201 -4.72 -11.55 -6.97
C GLU A 201 -4.06 -11.64 -8.38
N ASP A 202 -4.50 -10.81 -9.33
CA ASP A 202 -4.14 -10.84 -10.75
C ASP A 202 -2.72 -10.29 -11.03
N HIS A 203 -1.72 -10.89 -10.40
CA HIS A 203 -0.50 -11.26 -11.10
C HIS A 203 -0.50 -12.77 -11.32
N ASP A 204 -1.57 -13.24 -11.98
CA ASP A 204 -1.63 -14.53 -12.62
C ASP A 204 -0.35 -14.72 -13.46
N HIS A 205 0.52 -15.59 -12.98
CA HIS A 205 1.45 -16.31 -13.83
C HIS A 205 0.60 -17.15 -14.80
N GLU A 206 0.13 -16.55 -15.89
CA GLU A 206 -0.23 -17.27 -17.09
C GLU A 206 1.04 -17.91 -17.66
N ASP A 207 1.48 -19.01 -17.05
CA ASP A 207 2.29 -20.00 -17.75
C ASP A 207 1.39 -20.56 -18.87
N GLU A 208 1.40 -19.90 -20.03
CA GLU A 208 0.94 -20.48 -21.30
C GLU A 208 1.77 -21.75 -21.54
N ILE A 209 1.31 -22.88 -21.02
CA ILE A 209 1.74 -24.20 -21.47
C ILE A 209 1.12 -24.39 -22.86
N GLU A 210 1.84 -23.89 -23.86
CA GLU A 210 1.72 -24.29 -25.26
C GLU A 210 1.62 -25.82 -25.34
N PRO A 211 0.49 -26.41 -25.77
CA PRO A 211 0.39 -27.85 -25.88
C PRO A 211 1.23 -28.29 -27.09
N ALA A 212 2.30 -29.01 -26.78
CA ALA A 212 3.24 -29.59 -27.73
C ALA A 212 2.55 -30.26 -28.93
N GLU A 213 2.96 -29.85 -30.13
CA GLU A 213 2.66 -30.55 -31.37
C GLU A 213 3.13 -32.01 -31.29
N SER A 214 2.20 -32.94 -31.43
CA SER A 214 2.48 -34.35 -31.71
C SER A 214 1.39 -34.88 -32.64
N GLY A 215 1.73 -34.97 -33.94
CA GLY A 215 0.83 -35.41 -34.98
C GLY A 215 0.36 -36.86 -34.85
N GLY A 216 -0.80 -37.14 -35.46
CA GLY A 216 -1.26 -38.52 -35.66
C GLY A 216 -2.74 -38.68 -36.02
N GLY A 217 -3.08 -38.51 -37.31
CA GLY A 217 -3.94 -39.46 -38.04
C GLY A 217 -5.45 -39.52 -37.77
N ALA A 218 -6.20 -38.75 -38.58
CA ALA A 218 -7.30 -39.17 -39.46
C ALA A 218 -8.66 -39.72 -38.95
N ILE A 219 -9.68 -39.35 -39.77
CA ILE A 219 -10.98 -39.96 -40.11
C ILE A 219 -12.16 -39.94 -39.12
N GLY A 220 -13.23 -39.20 -39.48
CA GLY A 220 -14.59 -39.46 -38.96
C GLY A 220 -15.66 -38.37 -39.12
N THR A 221 -16.17 -38.19 -40.34
CA THR A 221 -17.59 -37.88 -40.71
C THR A 221 -18.45 -36.87 -39.93
N ALA A 222 -18.78 -35.77 -40.64
CA ALA A 222 -20.10 -35.16 -40.87
C ALA A 222 -21.29 -35.36 -39.90
N GLY A 223 -21.93 -34.24 -39.57
CA GLY A 223 -23.31 -34.12 -39.06
C GLY A 223 -23.36 -33.37 -37.72
N ALA A 224 -24.24 -32.42 -37.45
CA ALA A 224 -25.33 -31.81 -38.18
C ALA A 224 -25.65 -30.49 -37.45
N ALA A 225 -25.96 -29.45 -38.21
CA ALA A 225 -26.51 -28.21 -37.69
C ALA A 225 -27.83 -28.47 -36.94
N LYS A 226 -28.04 -27.79 -35.82
CA LYS A 226 -29.39 -27.50 -35.32
C LYS A 226 -29.52 -26.02 -35.02
N PHE A 227 -30.48 -25.46 -35.75
CA PHE A 227 -31.00 -24.11 -35.69
C PHE A 227 -32.20 -24.07 -34.74
N SER A 228 -32.43 -22.90 -34.13
CA SER A 228 -33.73 -22.42 -33.61
C SER A 228 -34.25 -23.12 -32.34
N THR A 229 -34.87 -22.44 -31.36
CA THR A 229 -35.95 -21.46 -31.48
C THR A 229 -36.05 -20.58 -30.21
N THR A 230 -36.29 -19.28 -30.42
CA THR A 230 -37.22 -18.37 -29.68
C THR A 230 -37.48 -18.55 -28.17
N GLY A 231 -37.33 -17.46 -27.42
CA GLY A 231 -38.01 -17.20 -26.15
C GLY A 231 -37.82 -15.73 -25.77
N LEU A 232 -38.59 -14.83 -26.38
CA LEU A 232 -39.81 -14.20 -25.83
C LEU A 232 -39.53 -13.27 -24.64
N ALA A 233 -39.63 -11.97 -24.94
CA ALA A 233 -39.63 -10.87 -23.99
C ALA A 233 -40.81 -10.96 -23.01
N ALA A 234 -40.56 -10.58 -21.76
CA ALA A 234 -41.60 -10.12 -20.84
C ALA A 234 -41.09 -8.88 -20.09
N LEU A 235 -41.49 -7.73 -20.64
CA LEU A 235 -41.51 -6.44 -19.97
C LEU A 235 -42.60 -6.52 -18.89
N LEU A 236 -42.28 -6.32 -17.62
CA LEU A 236 -43.29 -5.99 -16.61
C LEU A 236 -42.91 -4.69 -15.91
N VAL A 237 -43.61 -3.64 -16.34
CA VAL A 237 -43.77 -2.37 -15.66
C VAL A 237 -44.65 -2.62 -14.43
N VAL A 238 -44.18 -2.24 -13.24
CA VAL A 238 -45.08 -1.83 -12.16
C VAL A 238 -44.55 -0.53 -11.58
N ALA A 239 -45.30 0.53 -11.86
CA ALA A 239 -45.21 1.81 -11.19
C ALA A 239 -46.26 1.87 -10.07
N ILE A 240 -46.09 2.87 -9.18
CA ILE A 240 -47.03 3.37 -8.15
C ILE A 240 -46.91 2.58 -6.83
N MET A 241 -46.39 3.14 -5.72
CA MET A 241 -46.68 4.44 -5.08
C MET A 241 -45.43 5.12 -4.51
#